data_AF-A0A7C2TG65-F1
#
_entry.id   AF-A0A7C2TG65-F1
#
_cell.length_a   1.000
_cell.length_b   1.000
_cell.length_c   1.000
_cell.angle_alpha   90.00
_cell.angle_beta   90.00
_cell.angle_gamma   90.00
#
_symmetry.space_group_name_H-M   'P 1'
#
loop_
_entity.id
_entity.type
_entity.pdbx_description
1 polymer ?
#
loop_
_entity_poly.entity_id
_entity_poly.type
_entity_poly.pdbx_seq_one_letter_code
_entity_poly.pdbx_strand_id
1 'polypeptide(L)'
;MPGSLSSAIATRRLSPTRLNLNFVMEIIIPLIHQSTQATMRHTGQSIASWLGRHWFGGLVVLLALYAGLPFLAPLFMQLGWSSLAKLIYLAYSFQCHQLPQRSFFLFGDQAMYPLSDIQAYWGGSSNPIVMRRFIGLPGIGWKVAWSDRMVAMYTSLLAFTVLWRVVRQRIKPLPWWGLALFLLPMALDGTSHLLSDLAGVGQGFRDSNTWLAALTGYRFSATFYNGDALGSFNSWMRLVSGLLFGLGLAWSGLPALESMFGSLERDD
;
A
#
# COMPACT_ATOMS: atom_id res chain seq x y z
N MET A 1 101.13 10.38 -0.73
CA MET A 1 101.53 9.58 -1.91
C MET A 1 100.27 8.94 -2.48
N PRO A 2 99.95 9.14 -3.78
CA PRO A 2 98.61 8.95 -4.31
C PRO A 2 98.43 7.61 -5.03
N GLY A 3 97.23 7.05 -4.95
CA GLY A 3 96.76 5.95 -5.79
C GLY A 3 95.33 6.26 -6.22
N SER A 4 95.17 6.81 -7.42
CA SER A 4 93.90 7.11 -8.06
C SER A 4 93.21 5.83 -8.53
N LEU A 5 91.90 5.68 -8.30
CA LEU A 5 91.04 4.94 -9.22
C LEU A 5 89.67 5.63 -9.34
N SER A 6 89.49 6.20 -10.52
CA SER A 6 88.24 6.63 -11.14
C SER A 6 87.26 5.45 -11.27
N SER A 7 85.98 5.65 -10.97
CA SER A 7 84.92 4.99 -11.75
C SER A 7 83.59 5.74 -11.69
N ALA A 8 83.28 6.36 -12.82
CA ALA A 8 81.99 6.53 -13.49
C ALA A 8 80.71 6.66 -12.63
N ILE A 9 80.17 7.88 -12.66
CA ILE A 9 78.74 8.19 -12.50
C ILE A 9 77.97 7.48 -13.63
N ALA A 10 77.27 6.40 -13.30
CA ALA A 10 76.30 5.79 -14.19
C ALA A 10 74.99 6.60 -14.13
N THR A 11 74.78 7.48 -15.10
CA THR A 11 73.49 8.09 -15.40
C THR A 11 72.51 6.98 -15.80
N ARG A 12 71.72 6.50 -14.83
CA ARG A 12 70.62 5.59 -15.08
C ARG A 12 69.56 6.36 -15.87
N ARG A 13 69.57 6.20 -17.20
CA ARG A 13 68.45 6.57 -18.07
C ARG A 13 67.21 5.88 -17.52
N LEU A 14 66.27 6.65 -16.97
CA LEU A 14 64.90 6.16 -16.76
C LEU A 14 64.33 5.91 -18.15
N SER A 15 64.20 4.62 -18.52
CA SER A 15 63.51 4.21 -19.73
C SER A 15 62.02 4.53 -19.58
N PRO A 16 61.30 4.80 -20.68
CA PRO A 16 59.87 5.07 -20.61
C PRO A 16 59.15 3.79 -20.21
N THR A 17 58.72 3.75 -18.94
CA THR A 17 57.50 3.12 -18.41
C THR A 17 57.00 1.91 -19.20
N ARG A 18 57.67 0.77 -19.04
CA ARG A 18 56.93 -0.51 -19.02
C ARG A 18 56.32 -0.62 -17.63
N LEU A 19 55.05 -0.25 -17.50
CA LEU A 19 54.25 -0.62 -16.34
C LEU A 19 54.43 -2.13 -16.15
N ASN A 20 55.15 -2.54 -15.11
CA ASN A 20 55.42 -3.95 -14.89
C ASN A 20 54.08 -4.62 -14.60
N LEU A 21 53.64 -5.53 -15.48
CA LEU A 21 52.35 -6.19 -15.38
C LEU A 21 52.15 -6.84 -14.01
N ASN A 22 53.25 -7.31 -13.40
CA ASN A 22 53.26 -7.87 -12.04
C ASN A 22 53.00 -6.81 -10.96
N PHE A 23 53.52 -5.59 -11.11
CA PHE A 23 53.23 -4.49 -10.18
C PHE A 23 51.76 -4.06 -10.23
N VAL A 24 51.16 -4.07 -11.42
CA VAL A 24 49.73 -3.79 -11.59
C VAL A 24 48.88 -4.90 -10.97
N MET A 25 49.23 -6.17 -11.23
CA MET A 25 48.45 -7.32 -10.77
C MET A 25 48.56 -7.60 -9.27
N GLU A 26 49.74 -7.45 -8.67
CA GLU A 26 49.98 -7.83 -7.27
C GLU A 26 49.71 -6.70 -6.27
N ILE A 27 49.78 -5.44 -6.72
CA ILE A 27 49.67 -4.28 -5.82
C ILE A 27 48.45 -3.42 -6.18
N ILE A 28 48.32 -3.00 -7.43
CA ILE A 28 47.26 -2.04 -7.82
C ILE A 28 45.87 -2.70 -7.81
N ILE A 29 45.71 -3.89 -8.41
CA ILE A 29 44.41 -4.60 -8.46
C ILE A 29 43.87 -4.91 -7.05
N PRO A 30 44.61 -5.53 -6.11
CA PRO A 30 44.11 -5.78 -4.77
C PRO A 30 43.85 -4.49 -3.97
N LEU A 31 44.61 -3.41 -4.17
CA LEU A 31 44.37 -2.13 -3.52
C LEU A 31 43.09 -1.43 -4.06
N ILE A 32 42.85 -1.51 -5.37
CA ILE A 32 41.59 -1.06 -5.99
C ILE A 32 40.42 -1.91 -5.48
N HIS A 33 40.60 -3.23 -5.36
CA HIS A 33 39.56 -4.13 -4.86
C HIS A 33 39.25 -3.89 -3.38
N GLN A 34 40.26 -3.69 -2.53
CA GLN A 34 40.07 -3.36 -1.12
C GLN A 34 39.42 -1.98 -0.93
N SER A 35 39.82 -0.98 -1.71
CA SER A 35 39.24 0.37 -1.63
C SER A 35 37.79 0.42 -2.16
N THR A 36 37.47 -0.30 -3.24
CA THR A 36 36.09 -0.47 -3.70
C THR A 36 35.25 -1.27 -2.72
N GLN A 37 35.77 -2.35 -2.14
CA GLN A 37 35.05 -3.09 -1.09
C GLN A 37 34.82 -2.24 0.16
N ALA A 38 35.81 -1.47 0.62
CA ALA A 38 35.68 -0.59 1.78
C ALA A 38 34.67 0.53 1.53
N THR A 39 34.72 1.17 0.35
CA THR A 39 33.76 2.22 -0.04
C THR A 39 32.34 1.67 -0.18
N MET A 40 32.18 0.48 -0.79
CA MET A 40 30.88 -0.18 -0.91
C MET A 40 30.33 -0.61 0.46
N ARG A 41 31.19 -1.10 1.37
CA ARG A 41 30.78 -1.43 2.76
C ARG A 41 30.33 -0.18 3.51
N HIS A 42 31.12 0.89 3.48
CA HIS A 42 30.79 2.15 4.15
C HIS A 42 29.53 2.82 3.57
N THR A 43 29.35 2.79 2.25
CA THR A 43 28.14 3.31 1.58
C THR A 43 26.91 2.44 1.88
N GLY A 44 27.08 1.12 1.94
CA GLY A 44 26.01 0.19 2.33
C GLY A 44 25.55 0.40 3.78
N GLN A 45 26.51 0.61 4.69
CA GLN A 45 26.27 0.94 6.10
C GLN A 45 25.53 2.28 6.24
N SER A 46 25.99 3.34 5.57
CA SER A 46 25.32 4.65 5.64
C SER A 46 23.88 4.65 5.12
N ILE A 47 23.58 3.85 4.09
CA ILE A 47 22.21 3.64 3.58
C ILE A 47 21.38 2.84 4.59
N ALA A 48 21.95 1.78 5.17
CA ALA A 48 21.27 0.93 6.15
C ALA A 48 20.87 1.72 7.40
N SER A 49 21.75 2.55 7.97
CA SER A 49 21.39 3.40 9.11
C SER A 49 20.47 4.56 8.74
N TRP A 50 20.57 5.12 7.54
CA TRP A 50 19.57 6.09 7.07
C TRP A 50 18.17 5.46 7.01
N LEU A 51 18.06 4.25 6.46
CA LEU A 51 16.80 3.50 6.46
C LEU A 51 16.34 3.18 7.88
N GLY A 52 17.25 2.73 8.76
CA GLY A 52 16.97 2.48 10.17
C GLY A 52 16.44 3.71 10.92
N ARG A 53 16.93 4.91 10.61
CA ARG A 53 16.46 6.16 11.23
C ARG A 53 15.15 6.69 10.64
N HIS A 54 14.90 6.46 9.35
CA HIS A 54 13.79 7.09 8.62
C HIS A 54 12.66 6.13 8.22
N TRP A 55 12.73 4.83 8.54
CA TRP A 55 11.75 3.83 8.12
C TRP A 55 10.30 4.22 8.44
N PHE A 56 10.05 4.77 9.63
CA PHE A 56 8.68 5.09 10.06
C PHE A 56 8.08 6.22 9.22
N GLY A 57 8.87 7.28 8.96
CA GLY A 57 8.45 8.38 8.09
C GLY A 57 8.22 7.90 6.65
N GLY A 58 9.13 7.08 6.13
CA GLY A 58 9.00 6.45 4.81
C GLY A 58 7.73 5.59 4.69
N LEU A 59 7.44 4.77 5.71
CA LEU A 59 6.24 3.93 5.76
C LEU A 59 4.96 4.79 5.77
N VAL A 60 4.89 5.84 6.59
CA VAL A 60 3.73 6.74 6.64
C VAL A 60 3.51 7.42 5.28
N VAL A 61 4.58 7.93 4.65
CA VAL A 61 4.48 8.53 3.30
C VAL A 61 3.99 7.51 2.28
N LEU A 62 4.54 6.30 2.29
CA LEU A 62 4.13 5.23 1.38
C LEU A 62 2.65 4.88 1.55
N LEU A 63 2.19 4.68 2.79
CA LEU A 63 0.80 4.40 3.11
C LEU A 63 -0.12 5.58 2.76
N ALA A 64 0.32 6.82 2.99
CA ALA A 64 -0.43 8.03 2.64
C ALA A 64 -0.59 8.19 1.12
N LEU A 65 0.46 7.92 0.35
CA LEU A 65 0.37 7.89 -1.11
C LEU A 65 -0.56 6.77 -1.57
N TYR A 66 -0.39 5.55 -1.04
CA TYR A 66 -1.20 4.40 -1.41
C TYR A 66 -2.70 4.60 -1.09
N ALA A 67 -3.02 5.16 0.08
CA ALA A 67 -4.41 5.40 0.50
C ALA A 67 -5.00 6.70 -0.04
N GLY A 68 -4.17 7.70 -0.35
CA GLY A 68 -4.60 9.03 -0.80
C GLY A 68 -4.83 9.14 -2.31
N LEU A 69 -4.01 8.47 -3.13
CA LEU A 69 -4.14 8.52 -4.60
C LEU A 69 -5.56 8.18 -5.11
N PRO A 70 -6.28 7.17 -4.58
CA PRO A 70 -7.65 6.87 -5.00
C PRO A 70 -8.64 8.03 -4.83
N PHE A 71 -8.41 8.93 -3.87
CA PHE A 71 -9.22 10.13 -3.64
C PHE A 71 -8.85 11.28 -4.58
N LEU A 72 -7.65 11.27 -5.17
CA LEU A 72 -7.28 12.25 -6.21
C LEU A 72 -7.99 11.96 -7.54
N ALA A 73 -8.38 10.72 -7.81
CA ALA A 73 -9.10 10.37 -9.03
C ALA A 73 -10.42 11.17 -9.22
N PRO A 74 -11.35 11.21 -8.25
CA PRO A 74 -12.54 12.05 -8.37
C PRO A 74 -12.23 13.54 -8.40
N LEU A 75 -11.18 14.03 -7.70
CA LEU A 75 -10.75 15.42 -7.77
C LEU A 75 -10.28 15.79 -9.19
N PHE A 76 -9.47 14.94 -9.82
CA PHE A 76 -9.02 15.16 -11.19
C PHE A 76 -10.16 15.08 -12.19
N MET A 77 -11.17 14.22 -11.98
CA MET A 77 -12.39 14.26 -12.78
C MET A 77 -13.12 15.59 -12.63
N GLN A 78 -13.25 16.11 -11.41
CA GLN A 78 -13.89 17.39 -11.13
C GLN A 78 -13.17 18.58 -11.78
N LEU A 79 -11.83 18.54 -11.83
CA LEU A 79 -11.00 19.58 -12.46
C LEU A 79 -10.88 19.42 -13.98
N GLY A 80 -11.49 18.40 -14.59
CA GLY A 80 -11.41 18.10 -16.02
C GLY A 80 -10.13 17.38 -16.45
N TRP A 81 -9.24 17.00 -15.53
CA TRP A 81 -8.00 16.26 -15.76
C TRP A 81 -8.25 14.76 -15.94
N SER A 82 -9.17 14.42 -16.85
CA SER A 82 -9.73 13.07 -16.97
C SER A 82 -8.69 12.00 -17.30
N SER A 83 -7.64 12.32 -18.06
CA SER A 83 -6.56 11.36 -18.39
C SER A 83 -5.79 10.91 -17.14
N LEU A 84 -5.45 11.85 -16.25
CA LEU A 84 -4.76 11.53 -15.00
C LEU A 84 -5.65 10.74 -14.05
N ALA A 85 -6.94 11.12 -13.96
CA ALA A 85 -7.91 10.38 -13.18
C ALA A 85 -8.04 8.92 -13.65
N LYS A 86 -8.18 8.71 -14.97
CA LYS A 86 -8.30 7.37 -15.58
C LYS A 86 -7.06 6.52 -15.36
N LEU A 87 -5.87 7.10 -15.32
CA LEU A 87 -4.65 6.38 -14.96
C LEU A 87 -4.72 5.86 -13.52
N ILE A 88 -5.21 6.67 -12.57
CA ILE A 88 -5.42 6.23 -11.19
C ILE A 88 -6.47 5.12 -11.13
N TYR A 89 -7.64 5.29 -11.77
CA TYR A 89 -8.66 4.24 -11.83
C TYR A 89 -8.10 2.93 -12.39
N LEU A 90 -7.33 2.99 -13.48
CA LEU A 90 -6.69 1.84 -14.10
C LEU A 90 -5.69 1.16 -13.15
N ALA A 91 -4.78 1.92 -12.55
CA ALA A 91 -3.78 1.39 -11.62
C ALA A 91 -4.43 0.64 -10.45
N TYR A 92 -5.51 1.19 -9.90
CA TYR A 92 -6.23 0.59 -8.78
C TYR A 92 -7.24 -0.50 -9.17
N SER A 93 -7.55 -0.65 -10.46
CA SER A 93 -8.49 -1.66 -10.96
C SER A 93 -7.98 -3.10 -10.80
N PHE A 94 -6.67 -3.29 -10.67
CA PHE A 94 -6.03 -4.58 -10.41
C PHE A 94 -6.17 -5.03 -8.96
N GLN A 95 -6.35 -4.10 -8.01
CA GLN A 95 -6.52 -4.45 -6.58
C GLN A 95 -7.99 -4.42 -6.16
N CYS A 96 -8.81 -3.58 -6.80
CA CYS A 96 -10.22 -3.44 -6.47
C CYS A 96 -11.08 -3.52 -7.72
N HIS A 97 -12.20 -4.25 -7.63
CA HIS A 97 -13.19 -4.28 -8.71
C HIS A 97 -13.86 -2.92 -8.95
N GLN A 98 -13.81 -1.99 -7.99
CA GLN A 98 -14.32 -0.61 -8.08
C GLN A 98 -15.79 -0.56 -8.53
N LEU A 99 -16.65 -1.39 -7.94
CA LEU A 99 -18.07 -1.41 -8.26
C LEU A 99 -18.71 -0.14 -7.70
N PRO A 100 -19.42 0.64 -8.53
CA PRO A 100 -19.88 1.98 -8.16
C PRO A 100 -20.85 1.99 -6.96
N GLN A 101 -21.78 1.04 -6.88
CA GLN A 101 -22.71 0.92 -5.76
C GLN A 101 -22.05 0.48 -4.44
N ARG A 102 -20.73 0.20 -4.46
CA ARG A 102 -19.89 -0.13 -3.30
C ARG A 102 -18.74 0.87 -3.13
N SER A 103 -18.78 2.01 -3.82
CA SER A 103 -17.75 3.05 -3.78
C SER A 103 -18.32 4.35 -3.23
N PHE A 104 -17.47 5.12 -2.55
CA PHE A 104 -17.83 6.49 -2.18
C PHE A 104 -17.78 7.41 -3.40
N PHE A 105 -18.66 8.40 -3.46
CA PHE A 105 -18.69 9.47 -4.47
C PHE A 105 -18.33 10.80 -3.81
N LEU A 106 -17.54 11.61 -4.53
CA LEU A 106 -17.23 12.98 -4.17
C LEU A 106 -17.80 13.93 -5.23
N PHE A 107 -18.07 15.18 -4.82
CA PHE A 107 -18.58 16.25 -5.68
C PHE A 107 -19.97 15.95 -6.27
N GLY A 108 -20.83 15.26 -5.51
CA GLY A 108 -22.23 15.07 -5.84
C GLY A 108 -23.10 15.00 -4.60
N ASP A 109 -24.39 14.75 -4.80
CA ASP A 109 -25.41 14.89 -3.76
C ASP A 109 -25.36 13.79 -2.68
N GLN A 110 -24.92 12.59 -3.05
CA GLN A 110 -24.80 11.46 -2.13
C GLN A 110 -23.37 10.94 -2.06
N ALA A 111 -22.95 10.55 -0.86
CA ALA A 111 -21.66 9.90 -0.65
C ALA A 111 -21.62 8.48 -1.26
N MET A 112 -22.76 7.86 -1.55
CA MET A 112 -22.86 6.51 -2.10
C MET A 112 -24.26 6.30 -2.67
N TYR A 113 -24.36 5.68 -3.85
CA TYR A 113 -25.65 5.47 -4.52
C TYR A 113 -26.04 3.98 -4.51
N PRO A 114 -27.32 3.66 -4.31
CA PRO A 114 -27.80 2.29 -4.38
C PRO A 114 -27.68 1.73 -5.80
N LEU A 115 -27.70 0.40 -5.93
CA LEU A 115 -27.53 -0.29 -7.20
C LEU A 115 -28.56 0.15 -8.26
N SER A 116 -29.81 0.35 -7.86
CA SER A 116 -30.90 0.82 -8.72
C SER A 116 -30.59 2.15 -9.40
N ASP A 117 -30.00 3.08 -8.66
CA ASP A 117 -29.71 4.43 -9.16
C ASP A 117 -28.56 4.35 -10.15
N ILE A 118 -27.50 3.62 -9.81
CA ILE A 118 -26.39 3.35 -10.73
C ILE A 118 -26.89 2.70 -12.02
N GLN A 119 -27.80 1.72 -11.93
CA GLN A 119 -28.40 1.08 -13.09
C GLN A 119 -29.20 2.07 -13.94
N ALA A 120 -29.98 2.96 -13.31
CA ALA A 120 -30.68 4.01 -14.02
C ALA A 120 -29.72 4.96 -14.76
N TYR A 121 -28.57 5.30 -14.16
CA TYR A 121 -27.56 6.16 -14.79
C TYR A 121 -26.68 5.45 -15.83
N TRP A 122 -26.58 4.12 -15.79
CA TRP A 122 -25.64 3.33 -16.58
C TRP A 122 -26.30 2.15 -17.32
N GLY A 123 -27.43 2.44 -17.98
CA GLY A 123 -28.05 1.55 -18.97
C GLY A 123 -28.58 0.22 -18.42
N GLY A 124 -28.96 0.17 -17.14
CA GLY A 124 -29.61 -0.97 -16.50
C GLY A 124 -28.72 -2.18 -16.24
N SER A 125 -27.40 -2.08 -16.50
CA SER A 125 -26.52 -3.26 -16.46
C SER A 125 -26.26 -3.75 -15.03
N SER A 126 -26.40 -5.05 -14.80
CA SER A 126 -25.94 -5.78 -13.60
C SER A 126 -24.62 -6.52 -13.83
N ASN A 127 -24.02 -6.40 -15.02
CA ASN A 127 -22.76 -7.09 -15.33
C ASN A 127 -21.59 -6.36 -14.65
N PRO A 128 -20.85 -7.00 -13.72
CA PRO A 128 -19.80 -6.33 -12.95
C PRO A 128 -18.67 -5.76 -13.81
N ILE A 129 -18.37 -6.37 -14.96
CA ILE A 129 -17.34 -5.90 -15.91
C ILE A 129 -17.75 -4.60 -16.59
N VAL A 130 -19.05 -4.43 -16.86
CA VAL A 130 -19.62 -3.20 -17.44
C VAL A 130 -19.77 -2.14 -16.36
N MET A 131 -20.31 -2.52 -15.21
CA MET A 131 -20.58 -1.61 -14.09
C MET A 131 -19.32 -0.92 -13.56
N ARG A 132 -18.20 -1.65 -13.45
CA ARG A 132 -16.96 -1.05 -12.94
C ARG A 132 -16.42 0.09 -13.81
N ARG A 133 -16.86 0.20 -15.07
CA ARG A 133 -16.50 1.30 -15.99
C ARG A 133 -17.24 2.59 -15.66
N PHE A 134 -18.33 2.54 -14.91
CA PHE A 134 -19.02 3.75 -14.44
C PHE A 134 -18.12 4.47 -13.44
N ILE A 135 -17.56 5.62 -13.84
CA ILE A 135 -16.71 6.46 -12.99
C ILE A 135 -17.54 7.53 -12.25
N GLY A 136 -18.58 8.04 -12.89
CA GLY A 136 -19.42 9.11 -12.37
C GLY A 136 -19.93 10.00 -13.49
N LEU A 137 -20.69 11.04 -13.12
CA LEU A 137 -21.30 12.02 -14.02
C LEU A 137 -21.38 13.38 -13.30
N PRO A 138 -21.43 14.51 -14.02
CA PRO A 138 -21.78 15.80 -13.41
C PRO A 138 -23.10 15.70 -12.61
N GLY A 139 -23.14 16.31 -11.42
CA GLY A 139 -24.29 16.28 -10.49
C GLY A 139 -24.28 15.08 -9.52
N ILE A 140 -24.02 13.87 -10.03
CA ILE A 140 -23.92 12.65 -9.20
C ILE A 140 -22.56 12.58 -8.50
N GLY A 141 -21.54 13.19 -9.11
CA GLY A 141 -20.17 13.19 -8.64
C GLY A 141 -19.36 12.05 -9.25
N TRP A 142 -18.15 11.86 -8.71
CA TRP A 142 -17.15 10.91 -9.20
C TRP A 142 -16.77 9.95 -8.08
N LYS A 143 -16.72 8.66 -8.38
CA LYS A 143 -16.39 7.65 -7.38
C LYS A 143 -14.91 7.70 -6.97
N VAL A 144 -14.60 7.41 -5.72
CA VAL A 144 -13.23 7.10 -5.30
C VAL A 144 -12.76 5.87 -6.08
N ALA A 145 -11.47 5.80 -6.47
CA ALA A 145 -10.92 4.66 -7.22
C ALA A 145 -10.77 3.36 -6.38
N TRP A 146 -11.65 3.17 -5.41
CA TRP A 146 -11.73 2.05 -4.48
C TRP A 146 -13.18 1.80 -4.04
N SER A 147 -13.42 0.62 -3.49
CA SER A 147 -14.65 0.35 -2.74
C SER A 147 -14.55 0.93 -1.33
N ASP A 148 -15.69 1.08 -0.68
CA ASP A 148 -15.82 1.44 0.73
C ASP A 148 -14.98 0.52 1.64
N ARG A 149 -14.94 -0.79 1.36
CA ARG A 149 -14.09 -1.78 2.04
C ARG A 149 -12.60 -1.43 1.92
N MET A 150 -12.11 -1.18 0.70
CA MET A 150 -10.69 -0.84 0.47
C MET A 150 -10.32 0.47 1.15
N VAL A 151 -11.21 1.47 1.08
CA VAL A 151 -11.06 2.72 1.83
C VAL A 151 -10.93 2.42 3.32
N ALA A 152 -11.85 1.66 3.90
CA ALA A 152 -11.80 1.32 5.32
C ALA A 152 -10.52 0.57 5.72
N MET A 153 -10.07 -0.40 4.91
CA MET A 153 -8.84 -1.16 5.18
C MET A 153 -7.58 -0.28 5.23
N TYR A 154 -7.35 0.50 4.17
CA TYR A 154 -6.06 1.16 4.00
C TYR A 154 -5.98 2.54 4.65
N THR A 155 -7.10 3.27 4.76
CA THR A 155 -7.11 4.53 5.52
C THR A 155 -7.02 4.26 7.02
N SER A 156 -7.65 3.19 7.52
CA SER A 156 -7.48 2.79 8.93
C SER A 156 -6.08 2.26 9.21
N LEU A 157 -5.47 1.49 8.30
CA LEU A 157 -4.06 1.06 8.43
C LEU A 157 -3.12 2.26 8.56
N LEU A 158 -3.29 3.28 7.72
CA LEU A 158 -2.53 4.54 7.83
C LEU A 158 -2.78 5.23 9.18
N ALA A 159 -4.04 5.40 9.57
CA ALA A 159 -4.41 6.06 10.82
C ALA A 159 -3.86 5.33 12.05
N PHE A 160 -4.01 4.01 12.11
CA PHE A 160 -3.47 3.19 13.19
C PHE A 160 -1.95 3.10 13.17
N THR A 161 -1.30 3.26 12.02
CA THR A 161 0.16 3.39 11.95
C THR A 161 0.64 4.66 12.63
N VAL A 162 -0.01 5.78 12.36
CA VAL A 162 0.28 7.06 13.04
C VAL A 162 -0.04 6.97 14.53
N LEU A 163 -1.21 6.42 14.89
CA LEU A 163 -1.62 6.26 16.29
C LEU A 163 -0.67 5.36 17.07
N TRP A 164 -0.24 4.24 16.47
CA TRP A 164 0.67 3.28 17.09
C TRP A 164 1.95 3.97 17.58
N ARG A 165 2.51 4.92 16.82
CA ARG A 165 3.72 5.67 17.26
C ARG A 165 3.53 6.36 18.61
N VAL A 166 2.31 6.83 18.90
CA VAL A 166 1.96 7.52 20.15
C VAL A 166 1.74 6.52 21.29
N VAL A 167 1.10 5.37 21.01
CA VAL A 167 0.67 4.42 22.06
C VAL A 167 1.61 3.24 22.28
N ARG A 168 2.58 2.99 21.39
CA ARG A 168 3.45 1.79 21.38
C ARG A 168 4.17 1.50 22.68
N GLN A 169 4.51 2.52 23.47
CA GLN A 169 5.19 2.34 24.77
C GLN A 169 4.27 1.81 25.86
N ARG A 170 2.94 1.79 25.63
CA ARG A 170 1.92 1.37 26.60
C ARG A 170 1.22 0.07 26.24
N ILE A 171 1.42 -0.44 25.03
CA ILE A 171 0.74 -1.63 24.52
C ILE A 171 1.73 -2.75 24.26
N LYS A 172 1.34 -3.98 24.56
CA LYS A 172 2.14 -5.16 24.22
C LYS A 172 1.94 -5.51 22.74
N PRO A 173 2.95 -6.09 22.06
CA PRO A 173 2.77 -6.62 20.71
C PRO A 173 1.64 -7.64 20.65
N LEU A 174 0.86 -7.59 19.57
CA LEU A 174 -0.24 -8.53 19.35
C LEU A 174 0.34 -9.90 18.95
N PRO A 175 -0.05 -11.00 19.62
CA PRO A 175 0.36 -12.34 19.19
C PRO A 175 -0.32 -12.72 17.87
N TRP A 176 0.24 -13.70 17.15
CA TRP A 176 -0.23 -14.10 15.83
C TRP A 176 -1.72 -14.51 15.80
N TRP A 177 -2.24 -15.14 16.86
CA TRP A 177 -3.65 -15.51 16.96
C TRP A 177 -4.55 -14.29 17.17
N GLY A 178 -4.02 -13.23 17.80
CA GLY A 178 -4.71 -11.95 17.93
C GLY A 178 -4.85 -11.30 16.57
N LEU A 179 -3.79 -11.31 15.75
CA LEU A 179 -3.87 -10.86 14.36
C LEU A 179 -4.94 -11.66 13.59
N ALA A 180 -4.94 -13.00 13.71
CA ALA A 180 -5.95 -13.84 13.06
C ALA A 180 -7.38 -13.44 13.45
N LEU A 181 -7.63 -13.10 14.72
CA LEU A 181 -8.93 -12.63 15.20
C LEU A 181 -9.35 -11.30 14.56
N PHE A 182 -8.42 -10.35 14.37
CA PHE A 182 -8.71 -9.08 13.69
C PHE A 182 -8.93 -9.23 12.18
N LEU A 183 -8.27 -10.21 11.55
CA LEU A 183 -8.43 -10.50 10.11
C LEU A 183 -9.68 -11.33 9.81
N LEU A 184 -10.15 -12.14 10.76
CA LEU A 184 -11.27 -13.07 10.56
C LEU A 184 -12.58 -12.38 10.08
N PRO A 185 -13.02 -11.24 10.65
CA PRO A 185 -14.21 -10.53 10.15
C PRO A 185 -14.10 -10.13 8.68
N MET A 186 -12.92 -9.66 8.24
CA MET A 186 -12.67 -9.31 6.85
C MET A 186 -12.71 -10.54 5.94
N ALA A 187 -12.14 -11.66 6.38
CA ALA A 187 -12.19 -12.91 5.64
C ALA A 187 -13.63 -13.40 5.46
N LEU A 188 -14.43 -13.40 6.53
CA LEU A 188 -15.84 -13.82 6.49
C LEU A 188 -16.70 -12.87 5.63
N ASP A 189 -16.54 -11.56 5.80
CA ASP A 189 -17.24 -10.55 5.00
C ASP A 189 -16.86 -10.63 3.51
N GLY A 190 -15.55 -10.78 3.23
CA GLY A 190 -15.01 -10.94 1.90
C GLY A 190 -15.54 -12.17 1.18
N THR A 191 -15.41 -13.33 1.83
CA THR A 191 -15.82 -14.61 1.26
C THR A 191 -17.34 -14.70 1.11
N SER A 192 -18.13 -14.21 2.06
CA SER A 192 -19.59 -14.23 1.94
C SER A 192 -20.10 -13.30 0.83
N HIS A 193 -19.48 -12.12 0.62
CA HIS A 193 -19.77 -11.28 -0.54
C HIS A 193 -19.37 -11.95 -1.86
N LEU A 194 -18.19 -12.57 -1.91
CA LEU A 194 -17.75 -13.31 -3.09
C LEU A 194 -18.76 -14.40 -3.47
N LEU A 195 -19.16 -15.23 -2.51
CA LEU A 195 -20.15 -16.30 -2.73
C LEU A 195 -21.52 -15.74 -3.14
N SER A 196 -21.95 -14.63 -2.54
CA SER A 196 -23.18 -13.96 -2.92
C SER A 196 -23.13 -13.45 -4.36
N ASP A 197 -22.01 -12.84 -4.77
CA ASP A 197 -21.85 -12.26 -6.10
C ASP A 197 -21.73 -13.34 -7.21
N LEU A 198 -21.50 -14.63 -6.88
CA LEU A 198 -21.56 -15.74 -7.84
C LEU A 198 -22.96 -15.92 -8.45
N ALA A 199 -24.02 -15.51 -7.74
CA ALA A 199 -25.38 -15.49 -8.28
C ALA A 199 -25.65 -14.29 -9.21
N GLY A 200 -24.69 -13.35 -9.30
CA GLY A 200 -24.83 -12.07 -9.98
C GLY A 200 -24.93 -10.90 -9.01
N VAL A 201 -24.45 -9.72 -9.45
CA VAL A 201 -24.52 -8.49 -8.66
C VAL A 201 -25.99 -8.12 -8.44
N GLY A 202 -26.38 -8.00 -7.16
CA GLY A 202 -27.76 -7.71 -6.77
C GLY A 202 -28.70 -8.92 -6.82
N GLN A 203 -28.18 -10.14 -6.89
CA GLN A 203 -29.00 -11.37 -6.99
C GLN A 203 -28.71 -12.39 -5.89
N GLY A 204 -27.59 -12.24 -5.18
CA GLY A 204 -27.19 -13.19 -4.15
C GLY A 204 -27.89 -13.00 -2.80
N PHE A 205 -27.66 -13.95 -1.89
CA PHE A 205 -28.30 -13.96 -0.57
C PHE A 205 -27.96 -12.74 0.31
N ARG A 206 -26.83 -12.07 0.05
CA ARG A 206 -26.50 -10.81 0.73
C ARG A 206 -27.22 -9.61 0.15
N ASP A 207 -27.78 -9.67 -1.05
CA ASP A 207 -28.53 -8.52 -1.57
C ASP A 207 -29.81 -8.29 -0.74
N SER A 208 -30.54 -9.34 -0.40
CA SER A 208 -31.75 -9.20 0.41
C SER A 208 -31.52 -9.34 1.92
N ASN A 209 -30.46 -10.06 2.33
CA ASN A 209 -30.19 -10.45 3.71
C ASN A 209 -31.42 -11.02 4.45
N THR A 210 -32.28 -11.77 3.75
CA THR A 210 -33.48 -12.39 4.35
C THR A 210 -33.15 -13.30 5.52
N TRP A 211 -32.00 -13.99 5.47
CA TRP A 211 -31.46 -14.78 6.56
C TRP A 211 -31.26 -13.95 7.85
N LEU A 212 -30.75 -12.72 7.72
CA LEU A 212 -30.53 -11.81 8.83
C LEU A 212 -31.85 -11.21 9.32
N ALA A 213 -32.74 -10.88 8.39
CA ALA A 213 -34.07 -10.38 8.72
C ALA A 213 -34.85 -11.41 9.55
N ALA A 214 -34.83 -12.69 9.14
CA ALA A 214 -35.42 -13.79 9.90
C ALA A 214 -34.77 -13.96 11.28
N LEU A 215 -33.43 -13.97 11.35
CA LEU A 215 -32.69 -14.10 12.61
C LEU A 215 -33.00 -12.99 13.60
N THR A 216 -33.17 -11.76 13.10
CA THR A 216 -33.43 -10.58 13.94
C THR A 216 -34.92 -10.35 14.20
N GLY A 217 -35.81 -11.17 13.62
CA GLY A 217 -37.26 -10.99 13.71
C GLY A 217 -37.74 -9.70 13.06
N TYR A 218 -37.12 -9.29 11.95
CA TYR A 218 -37.47 -8.10 11.15
C TYR A 218 -37.50 -6.79 11.95
N ARG A 219 -36.64 -6.66 12.97
CA ARG A 219 -36.61 -5.48 13.86
C ARG A 219 -36.06 -4.21 13.22
N PHE A 220 -35.27 -4.31 12.15
CA PHE A 220 -34.67 -3.16 11.48
C PHE A 220 -35.43 -2.77 10.21
N SER A 221 -35.12 -1.60 9.64
CA SER A 221 -35.75 -1.14 8.40
C SER A 221 -35.41 -2.05 7.21
N ALA A 222 -36.27 -2.07 6.19
CA ALA A 222 -35.98 -2.78 4.95
C ALA A 222 -34.66 -2.30 4.30
N THR A 223 -34.35 -1.01 4.39
CA THR A 223 -33.10 -0.42 3.87
C THR A 223 -31.84 -0.85 4.64
N PHE A 224 -31.98 -1.30 5.88
CA PHE A 224 -30.86 -1.88 6.61
C PHE A 224 -30.50 -3.27 6.08
N TYR A 225 -31.50 -4.10 5.77
CA TYR A 225 -31.25 -5.46 5.28
C TYR A 225 -30.88 -5.48 3.79
N ASN A 226 -31.56 -4.69 2.96
CA ASN A 226 -31.44 -4.82 1.50
C ASN A 226 -30.33 -3.94 0.90
N GLY A 227 -29.64 -4.51 -0.07
CA GLY A 227 -28.67 -3.87 -0.95
C GLY A 227 -27.33 -3.55 -0.28
N ASP A 228 -26.57 -2.69 -0.95
CA ASP A 228 -25.21 -2.30 -0.58
C ASP A 228 -25.10 -0.84 -0.12
N ALA A 229 -26.21 -0.11 -0.08
CA ALA A 229 -26.25 1.32 0.21
C ALA A 229 -25.60 1.68 1.55
N LEU A 230 -25.10 2.91 1.67
CA LEU A 230 -24.50 3.38 2.91
C LEU A 230 -25.51 3.30 4.07
N GLY A 231 -25.10 2.67 5.17
CA GLY A 231 -25.96 2.41 6.33
C GLY A 231 -26.68 1.06 6.31
N SER A 232 -26.64 0.31 5.19
CA SER A 232 -27.07 -1.09 5.14
C SER A 232 -26.14 -1.99 5.98
N PHE A 233 -26.62 -3.17 6.34
CA PHE A 233 -25.84 -4.21 6.98
C PHE A 233 -24.57 -4.54 6.20
N ASN A 234 -24.68 -4.69 4.88
CA ASN A 234 -23.54 -4.99 4.02
C ASN A 234 -22.49 -3.87 4.06
N SER A 235 -22.92 -2.60 4.02
CA SER A 235 -22.00 -1.46 4.15
C SER A 235 -21.29 -1.46 5.50
N TRP A 236 -22.03 -1.67 6.61
CA TRP A 236 -21.44 -1.77 7.94
C TRP A 236 -20.44 -2.90 8.08
N MET A 237 -20.76 -4.09 7.55
CA MET A 237 -19.84 -5.23 7.55
C MET A 237 -18.54 -4.91 6.81
N ARG A 238 -18.61 -4.26 5.65
CA ARG A 238 -17.42 -3.85 4.88
C ARG A 238 -16.57 -2.81 5.62
N LEU A 239 -17.20 -1.82 6.23
CA LEU A 239 -16.50 -0.74 6.93
C LEU A 239 -15.86 -1.21 8.24
N VAL A 240 -16.61 -1.94 9.08
CA VAL A 240 -16.12 -2.41 10.39
C VAL A 240 -15.04 -3.47 10.22
N SER A 241 -15.25 -4.44 9.31
CA SER A 241 -14.22 -5.45 9.05
C SER A 241 -12.95 -4.82 8.45
N GLY A 242 -13.08 -3.78 7.60
CA GLY A 242 -11.96 -3.02 7.06
C GLY A 242 -11.17 -2.29 8.13
N LEU A 243 -11.87 -1.65 9.07
CA LEU A 243 -11.24 -0.97 10.21
C LEU A 243 -10.47 -1.96 11.10
N LEU A 244 -11.06 -3.12 11.41
CA LEU A 244 -10.41 -4.17 12.20
C LEU A 244 -9.18 -4.74 11.49
N PHE A 245 -9.24 -4.91 10.17
CA PHE A 245 -8.12 -5.33 9.34
C PHE A 245 -6.93 -4.36 9.48
N GLY A 246 -7.17 -3.06 9.31
CA GLY A 246 -6.11 -2.04 9.42
C GLY A 246 -5.52 -1.96 10.82
N LEU A 247 -6.36 -2.06 11.86
CA LEU A 247 -5.92 -2.11 13.26
C LEU A 247 -5.04 -3.34 13.53
N GLY A 248 -5.49 -4.52 13.13
CA GLY A 248 -4.75 -5.77 13.34
C GLY A 248 -3.38 -5.76 12.68
N LEU A 249 -3.31 -5.31 11.42
CA LEU A 249 -2.04 -5.19 10.70
C LEU A 249 -1.09 -4.16 11.32
N ALA A 250 -1.59 -2.99 11.72
CA ALA A 250 -0.74 -1.98 12.37
C ALA A 250 -0.21 -2.52 13.71
N TRP A 251 -1.09 -3.06 14.57
CA TRP A 251 -0.72 -3.52 15.90
C TRP A 251 0.25 -4.72 15.86
N SER A 252 0.03 -5.68 14.95
CA SER A 252 0.91 -6.84 14.82
C SER A 252 2.19 -6.54 14.03
N GLY A 253 2.10 -5.74 12.96
CA GLY A 253 3.19 -5.57 11.98
C GLY A 253 4.22 -4.51 12.39
N LEU A 254 3.79 -3.40 13.00
CA LEU A 254 4.70 -2.29 13.32
C LEU A 254 5.77 -2.65 14.37
N PRO A 255 5.49 -3.43 15.43
CA PRO A 255 6.54 -3.90 16.33
C PRO A 255 7.60 -4.75 15.62
N ALA A 256 7.19 -5.59 14.66
CA ALA A 256 8.12 -6.41 13.88
C ALA A 256 9.01 -5.53 12.98
N LEU A 257 8.42 -4.55 12.27
CA LEU A 257 9.19 -3.58 11.48
C LEU A 257 10.15 -2.78 12.34
N GLU A 258 9.72 -2.30 13.51
CA GLU A 258 10.61 -1.58 14.44
C GLU A 258 11.79 -2.45 14.89
N SER A 259 11.56 -3.72 15.19
CA SER A 259 12.63 -4.64 15.57
C SER A 259 13.64 -4.86 14.44
N MET A 260 13.16 -4.97 13.20
CA MET A 260 13.97 -5.19 11.99
C MET A 260 14.77 -3.96 11.60
N PHE A 261 14.18 -2.76 11.63
CA PHE A 261 14.91 -1.54 11.32
C PHE A 261 15.82 -1.09 12.46
N GLY A 262 15.46 -1.41 13.71
CA GLY A 262 16.30 -1.17 14.87
C GLY A 262 17.54 -2.06 14.95
N SER A 263 17.60 -3.22 14.26
CA SER A 263 18.87 -3.94 14.09
C SER A 263 19.79 -3.24 13.09
N LEU A 264 19.25 -2.71 12.00
CA LEU A 264 20.03 -1.97 10.98
C LEU A 264 20.68 -0.69 11.51
N GLU A 265 20.10 -0.06 12.54
CA GLU A 265 20.72 1.09 13.21
C GLU A 265 21.87 0.70 14.15
N ARG A 266 21.88 -0.53 14.67
CA ARG A 266 22.88 -1.01 15.65
C ARG A 266 24.11 -1.68 15.01
N ASP A 267 24.04 -2.02 13.73
CA ASP A 267 25.11 -2.68 12.97
C ASP A 267 26.10 -1.67 12.31
N ASP A 268 25.94 -0.37 12.61
CA ASP A 268 26.82 0.76 12.22
C ASP A 268 27.68 1.24 13.41
#